data_AF-A0A5I0BHW7-F1
#
_entry.id   AF-A0A5I0BHW7-F1
#
_cell.length_a   1.000
_cell.length_b   1.000
_cell.length_c   1.000
_cell.angle_alpha   90.00
_cell.angle_beta   90.00
_cell.angle_gamma   90.00
#
_symmetry.space_group_name_H-M   'P 1'
#
loop_
_entity.id
_entity.type
_entity.pdbx_description
1 polymer ?
#
loop_
_entity_poly.entity_id
_entity_poly.type
_entity_poly.pdbx_seq_one_letter_code
_entity_poly.pdbx_strand_id
1 'polypeptide(L)'
;MKNFLIENFDNIQLLFIVAILFSFIVLVFVSYIINKDSYREIVKLYEEKFDHLPQTARMARGASLIGSPAAYHAKIGFIMGSLIFPYNRVTNHDMSMEGYRFIRSLPGYLITGFRVEAAIWFILTILISGLICIENIV
;
A
#
# COMPACT_ATOMS: atom_id res chain seq x y z
N MET A 1 -12.10 -3.57 32.45
CA MET A 1 -11.73 -3.06 31.11
C MET A 1 -12.65 -1.97 30.61
N LYS A 2 -13.99 -2.16 30.57
CA LYS A 2 -14.92 -1.12 30.10
C LYS A 2 -14.77 0.22 30.83
N ASN A 3 -14.76 0.22 32.17
CA ASN A 3 -14.60 1.46 32.95
C ASN A 3 -13.30 2.19 32.64
N PHE A 4 -12.19 1.46 32.47
CA PHE A 4 -10.90 2.05 32.07
C PHE A 4 -10.98 2.75 30.71
N LEU A 5 -11.65 2.13 29.71
CA LEU A 5 -11.83 2.73 28.39
C LEU A 5 -12.68 3.99 28.45
N ILE A 6 -13.75 4.00 29.25
CA ILE A 6 -14.62 5.17 29.44
C ILE A 6 -13.85 6.30 30.13
N GLU A 7 -13.17 6.00 31.24
CA GLU A 7 -12.41 6.97 32.04
C GLU A 7 -11.25 7.62 31.27
N ASN A 8 -10.69 6.92 30.28
CA ASN A 8 -9.53 7.37 29.51
C ASN A 8 -9.85 7.62 28.03
N PHE A 9 -11.13 7.69 27.66
CA PHE A 9 -11.56 7.71 26.26
C PHE A 9 -10.88 8.81 25.45
N ASP A 10 -10.90 10.06 25.93
CA ASP A 10 -10.33 11.20 25.22
C ASP A 10 -8.83 11.04 24.94
N ASN A 11 -8.07 10.53 25.92
CA ASN A 11 -6.63 10.29 25.77
C ASN A 11 -6.36 9.18 24.77
N ILE A 12 -7.12 8.09 24.83
CA ILE A 12 -6.98 6.97 23.91
C ILE A 12 -7.35 7.41 22.48
N GLN A 13 -8.47 8.12 22.32
CA GLN A 13 -8.91 8.66 21.05
C GLN A 13 -7.85 9.58 20.43
N LEU A 14 -7.28 10.49 21.24
CA LEU A 14 -6.19 11.37 20.80
C LEU A 14 -4.96 10.57 20.33
N LEU A 15 -4.54 9.56 21.08
CA LEU A 15 -3.40 8.70 20.71
C LEU A 15 -3.63 7.98 19.37
N PHE A 16 -4.84 7.45 19.15
CA PHE A 16 -5.21 6.83 17.87
C PHE A 16 -5.16 7.84 16.73
N ILE A 17 -5.75 9.03 16.91
CA ILE A 17 -5.76 10.09 15.90
C ILE A 17 -4.32 10.50 15.54
N VAL A 18 -3.47 10.74 16.54
CA VAL A 18 -2.06 11.10 16.32
C VAL A 18 -1.31 10.00 15.59
N ALA A 19 -1.51 8.73 15.97
CA ALA A 19 -0.87 7.59 15.31
C ALA A 19 -1.33 7.43 13.85
N ILE A 20 -2.62 7.62 13.58
CA ILE A 20 -3.19 7.58 12.22
C ILE A 20 -2.58 8.70 11.37
N LEU A 21 -2.58 9.94 11.85
CA LEU A 21 -1.99 11.09 11.14
C LEU A 21 -0.51 10.88 10.84
N PHE A 22 0.26 10.44 11.84
CA PHE A 22 1.67 10.12 11.64
C PHE A 22 1.88 9.02 10.60
N SER A 23 1.07 7.95 10.66
CA SER A 23 1.13 6.85 9.68
C SER A 23 0.81 7.33 8.26
N PHE A 24 -0.16 8.23 8.09
CA PHE A 24 -0.45 8.86 6.80
C PHE A 24 0.72 9.71 6.27
N ILE A 25 1.40 10.47 7.14
CA ILE A 25 2.57 11.26 6.74
C ILE A 25 3.69 10.33 6.23
N VAL A 26 3.98 9.26 6.99
CA VAL A 26 4.99 8.27 6.59
C VAL A 26 4.58 7.58 5.30
N LEU A 27 3.30 7.23 5.14
CA LEU A 27 2.76 6.64 3.92
C LEU A 27 3.02 7.55 2.71
N VAL A 28 2.63 8.82 2.79
CA VAL A 28 2.83 9.80 1.72
C VAL A 28 4.31 9.96 1.39
N PHE A 29 5.19 10.00 2.40
CA PHE A 29 6.63 10.08 2.20
C PHE A 29 7.16 8.87 1.42
N VAL A 30 6.81 7.65 1.85
CA VAL A 30 7.23 6.40 1.18
C VAL A 30 6.68 6.36 -0.26
N SER A 31 5.40 6.64 -0.46
CA SER A 31 4.76 6.58 -1.78
C SER A 31 5.29 7.62 -2.76
N TYR A 32 5.51 8.85 -2.30
CA TYR A 32 5.84 9.99 -3.18
C TYR A 32 7.34 10.19 -3.39
N ILE A 33 8.16 9.91 -2.38
CA ILE A 33 9.62 10.10 -2.44
C ILE A 33 10.32 8.81 -2.85
N ILE A 34 10.01 7.68 -2.20
CA ILE A 34 10.74 6.42 -2.41
C ILE A 34 10.14 5.62 -3.58
N ASN A 35 8.84 5.36 -3.53
CA ASN A 35 8.19 4.49 -4.50
C ASN A 35 8.00 5.15 -5.86
N LYS A 36 8.02 6.48 -5.96
CA LYS A 36 7.90 7.20 -7.23
C LYS A 36 9.02 6.85 -8.20
N ASP A 37 10.27 6.90 -7.73
CA ASP A 37 11.44 6.62 -8.57
C ASP A 37 11.59 5.13 -8.82
N SER A 38 11.39 4.32 -7.76
CA SER A 38 11.38 2.87 -7.89
C SER A 38 10.31 2.38 -8.88
N TYR A 39 9.10 2.94 -8.83
CA TYR A 39 8.04 2.62 -9.79
C TYR A 39 8.46 2.89 -11.23
N ARG A 40 9.09 4.03 -11.50
CA ARG A 40 9.52 4.39 -12.86
C ARG A 40 10.52 3.38 -13.42
N GLU A 41 11.49 2.99 -12.60
CA GLU A 41 12.50 2.00 -13.01
C GLU A 41 11.88 0.61 -13.20
N ILE A 42 11.02 0.17 -12.27
CA ILE A 42 10.30 -1.11 -12.40
C ILE A 42 9.47 -1.15 -13.68
N VAL A 43 8.73 -0.07 -13.98
CA VAL A 43 7.92 0.02 -15.20
C VAL A 43 8.79 -0.11 -16.44
N LYS A 44 9.93 0.60 -16.48
CA LYS A 44 10.86 0.52 -17.61
C LYS A 44 11.36 -0.91 -17.80
N LEU A 45 11.89 -1.54 -16.75
CA LEU A 45 12.41 -2.92 -16.81
C LEU A 45 11.31 -3.94 -17.17
N TYR A 46 10.07 -3.71 -16.71
CA TYR A 46 8.94 -4.58 -17.01
C TYR A 46 8.51 -4.44 -18.48
N GLU A 47 8.36 -3.21 -18.97
CA GLU A 47 7.99 -2.93 -20.37
C GLU A 47 9.09 -3.40 -21.34
N GLU A 48 10.38 -3.30 -20.98
CA GLU A 48 11.48 -3.86 -21.76
C GLU A 48 11.41 -5.40 -21.90
N LYS A 49 10.86 -6.09 -20.90
CA LYS A 49 10.77 -7.55 -20.90
C LYS A 49 9.45 -8.10 -21.47
N PHE A 50 8.34 -7.39 -21.26
CA PHE A 50 6.98 -7.88 -21.55
C PHE A 50 6.16 -6.97 -22.47
N ASP A 51 6.80 -5.98 -23.10
CA ASP A 51 6.24 -4.93 -23.99
C ASP A 51 5.27 -3.94 -23.33
N HIS A 52 4.45 -4.39 -22.38
CA HIS A 52 3.46 -3.55 -21.73
C HIS A 52 3.21 -3.94 -20.26
N LEU A 53 2.81 -2.95 -19.47
CA LEU A 53 2.29 -3.19 -18.12
C LEU A 53 0.98 -4.01 -18.14
N PRO A 54 0.64 -4.67 -17.01
CA PRO A 54 -0.70 -5.18 -16.77
C PRO A 54 -1.76 -4.09 -17.00
N GLN A 55 -2.91 -4.46 -17.57
CA GLN A 55 -3.90 -3.52 -18.09
C GLN A 55 -4.35 -2.51 -17.04
N THR A 56 -4.70 -2.98 -15.84
CA THR A 56 -5.11 -2.13 -14.72
C THR A 56 -4.04 -1.09 -14.34
N ALA A 57 -2.77 -1.49 -14.30
CA ALA A 57 -1.66 -0.58 -13.98
C ALA A 57 -1.41 0.43 -15.10
N ARG A 58 -1.54 -0.01 -16.36
CA ARG A 58 -1.37 0.85 -17.55
C ARG A 58 -2.42 1.97 -17.58
N MET A 59 -3.68 1.65 -17.29
CA MET A 59 -4.76 2.65 -17.23
C MET A 59 -4.55 3.66 -16.10
N ALA A 60 -3.93 3.24 -15.00
CA ALA A 60 -3.70 4.07 -13.83
C ALA A 60 -2.32 4.76 -13.79
N ARG A 61 -1.54 4.75 -14.88
CA ARG A 61 -0.14 5.23 -14.91
C ARG A 61 0.05 6.65 -14.34
N GLY A 62 -0.91 7.54 -14.62
CA GLY A 62 -0.92 8.93 -14.14
C GLY A 62 -1.38 9.14 -12.69
N ALA A 63 -1.85 8.09 -12.01
CA ALA A 63 -2.40 8.21 -10.67
C ALA A 63 -1.32 8.51 -9.60
N SER A 64 -1.76 9.19 -8.54
CA SER A 64 -0.94 9.51 -7.38
C SER A 64 -1.72 9.21 -6.10
N LEU A 65 -1.02 8.87 -5.03
CA LEU A 65 -1.65 8.55 -3.75
C LEU A 65 -2.52 9.70 -3.24
N ILE A 66 -2.08 10.95 -3.42
CA ILE A 66 -2.78 12.14 -2.93
C ILE A 66 -3.96 12.51 -3.83
N GLY A 67 -3.73 12.61 -5.15
CA GLY A 67 -4.74 13.11 -6.09
C GLY A 67 -5.78 12.07 -6.49
N SER A 68 -5.43 10.78 -6.46
CA SER A 68 -6.31 9.70 -6.88
C SER A 68 -5.98 8.36 -6.18
N PRO A 69 -6.22 8.26 -4.85
CA PRO A 69 -5.76 7.12 -4.03
C PRO A 69 -6.18 5.75 -4.58
N ALA A 70 -7.46 5.58 -4.95
CA ALA A 70 -7.95 4.31 -5.47
C ALA A 70 -7.26 3.90 -6.80
N ALA A 71 -7.06 4.87 -7.70
CA ALA A 71 -6.34 4.64 -8.95
C ALA A 71 -4.84 4.40 -8.68
N TYR A 72 -4.25 5.01 -7.65
CA TYR A 72 -2.87 4.75 -7.26
C TYR A 72 -2.68 3.29 -6.82
N HIS A 73 -3.62 2.71 -6.07
CA HIS A 73 -3.58 1.27 -5.76
C HIS A 73 -3.67 0.40 -7.01
N ALA A 74 -4.49 0.78 -8.00
CA ALA A 74 -4.54 0.08 -9.29
C ALA A 74 -3.19 0.18 -10.05
N LYS A 75 -2.54 1.34 -10.00
CA LYS A 75 -1.22 1.62 -10.60
C LYS A 75 -0.12 0.71 -10.05
N ILE A 76 -0.03 0.60 -8.72
CA ILE A 76 1.03 -0.19 -8.06
C ILE A 76 0.62 -1.63 -7.75
N GLY A 77 -0.63 -2.00 -8.04
CA GLY A 77 -1.24 -3.26 -7.63
C GLY A 77 -0.51 -4.48 -8.17
N PHE A 78 0.01 -4.43 -9.41
CA PHE A 78 0.80 -5.52 -9.97
C PHE A 78 2.14 -5.73 -9.26
N ILE A 79 2.72 -4.68 -8.67
CA ILE A 79 3.94 -4.75 -7.86
C ILE A 79 3.58 -5.29 -6.48
N MET A 80 2.68 -4.60 -5.77
CA MET A 80 2.27 -4.92 -4.40
C MET A 80 1.69 -6.33 -4.29
N GLY A 81 0.75 -6.68 -5.18
CA GLY A 81 0.12 -7.99 -5.22
C GLY A 81 1.14 -9.11 -5.46
N SER A 82 2.18 -8.85 -6.25
CA SER A 82 3.27 -9.82 -6.47
C SER A 82 4.17 -10.01 -5.26
N LEU A 83 4.36 -8.96 -4.46
CA LEU A 83 5.27 -8.97 -3.30
C LEU A 83 4.60 -9.52 -2.04
N ILE A 84 3.29 -9.29 -1.87
CA ILE A 84 2.54 -9.62 -0.64
C ILE A 84 1.90 -11.00 -0.75
N PHE A 85 1.32 -11.34 -1.90
CA PHE A 85 0.49 -12.53 -2.05
C PHE A 85 1.17 -13.61 -2.90
N PRO A 86 0.86 -14.90 -2.64
CA PRO A 86 1.08 -15.96 -3.62
C PRO A 86 0.35 -15.64 -4.92
N TYR A 87 0.89 -16.10 -6.05
CA TYR A 87 0.28 -15.88 -7.35
C TYR A 87 -1.17 -16.38 -7.38
N ASN A 88 -2.11 -15.50 -7.70
CA ASN A 88 -3.53 -15.84 -7.83
C ASN A 88 -4.25 -14.91 -8.83
N ARG A 89 -5.38 -15.37 -9.38
CA ARG A 89 -6.12 -14.63 -10.41
C ARG A 89 -6.90 -13.42 -9.89
N VAL A 90 -6.97 -13.20 -8.57
CA VAL A 90 -7.63 -12.05 -7.97
C VAL A 90 -6.66 -10.87 -7.93
N THR A 91 -5.48 -11.05 -7.33
CA THR A 91 -4.48 -9.98 -7.19
C THR A 91 -3.55 -9.85 -8.39
N ASN A 92 -3.44 -10.89 -9.22
CA ASN A 92 -2.57 -10.92 -10.40
C ASN A 92 -3.37 -11.15 -11.69
N HIS A 93 -4.62 -10.67 -11.75
CA HIS A 93 -5.57 -10.94 -12.82
C HIS A 93 -5.01 -10.70 -14.23
N ASP A 94 -4.38 -9.53 -14.43
CA ASP A 94 -3.86 -9.07 -15.73
C ASP A 94 -2.37 -9.42 -15.94
N MET A 95 -1.82 -10.36 -15.18
CA MET A 95 -0.38 -10.63 -15.14
C MET A 95 -0.06 -12.12 -15.25
N SER A 96 0.90 -12.44 -16.11
CA SER A 96 1.40 -13.81 -16.25
C SER A 96 2.19 -14.26 -15.02
N MET A 97 2.32 -15.58 -14.84
CA MET A 97 3.21 -16.15 -13.82
C MET A 97 4.67 -15.69 -13.99
N GLU A 98 5.10 -15.45 -15.23
CA GLU A 98 6.44 -14.93 -15.48
C GLU A 98 6.59 -13.47 -15.04
N GLY A 99 5.60 -12.62 -15.33
CA GLY A 99 5.56 -11.24 -14.83
C GLY A 99 5.57 -11.17 -13.30
N TYR A 100 4.82 -12.07 -12.65
CA TYR A 100 4.85 -12.24 -11.19
C TYR A 100 6.25 -12.57 -10.66
N ARG A 101 6.91 -13.57 -11.24
CA ARG A 101 8.26 -13.99 -10.83
C ARG A 101 9.28 -12.90 -11.10
N PHE A 102 9.15 -12.18 -12.22
CA PHE A 102 10.00 -11.05 -12.56
C PHE A 102 9.97 -9.99 -11.45
N ILE A 103 8.78 -9.53 -11.03
CA ILE A 103 8.67 -8.55 -9.94
C ILE A 103 9.36 -9.03 -8.66
N ARG A 104 9.22 -10.32 -8.32
CA ARG A 104 9.84 -10.90 -7.12
C ARG A 104 11.36 -11.06 -7.23
N SER A 105 11.90 -11.09 -8.44
CA SER A 105 13.34 -11.18 -8.72
C SER A 105 14.04 -9.82 -8.78
N LEU A 106 13.30 -8.71 -8.75
CA LEU A 106 13.87 -7.37 -8.82
C LEU A 106 14.79 -7.08 -7.63
N PRO A 107 15.80 -6.22 -7.81
CA PRO A 107 16.67 -5.78 -6.73
C PRO A 107 15.89 -5.23 -5.53
N GLY A 108 16.34 -5.58 -4.33
CA GLY A 108 15.66 -5.22 -3.08
C GLY A 108 15.41 -3.72 -2.92
N TYR A 109 16.33 -2.86 -3.36
CA TYR A 109 16.18 -1.41 -3.25
C TYR A 109 15.00 -0.85 -4.05
N LEU A 110 14.57 -1.52 -5.14
CA LEU A 110 13.40 -1.12 -5.92
C LEU A 110 12.08 -1.54 -5.28
N ILE A 111 12.07 -2.67 -4.57
CA ILE A 111 10.83 -3.29 -4.08
C ILE A 111 10.57 -3.06 -2.60
N THR A 112 11.58 -2.66 -1.82
CA THR A 112 11.46 -2.51 -0.36
C THR A 112 10.47 -1.43 0.02
N GLY A 113 10.46 -0.28 -0.66
CA GLY A 113 9.52 0.80 -0.37
C GLY A 113 8.05 0.38 -0.54
N PHE A 114 7.74 -0.46 -1.53
CA PHE A 114 6.39 -1.01 -1.70
C PHE A 114 6.00 -1.95 -0.55
N ARG A 115 6.93 -2.80 -0.08
CA ARG A 115 6.67 -3.66 1.10
C ARG A 115 6.41 -2.83 2.36
N VAL A 116 7.18 -1.76 2.56
CA VAL A 116 6.98 -0.82 3.67
C VAL A 116 5.63 -0.13 3.55
N GLU A 117 5.25 0.33 2.35
CA GLU A 117 3.95 0.94 2.11
C GLU A 117 2.79 -0.02 2.45
N ALA A 118 2.91 -1.30 2.07
CA ALA A 118 1.92 -2.32 2.39
C ALA A 118 1.77 -2.53 3.91
N ALA A 119 2.89 -2.54 4.64
CA ALA A 119 2.87 -2.65 6.08
C ALA A 119 2.20 -1.43 6.74
N ILE A 120 2.46 -0.22 6.24
CA ILE A 120 1.83 0.99 6.76
C ILE A 120 0.31 0.96 6.51
N TRP A 121 -0.14 0.53 5.33
CA TRP A 121 -1.56 0.34 5.06
C TRP A 121 -2.21 -0.66 6.02
N PHE A 122 -1.55 -1.77 6.29
CA PHE A 122 -2.03 -2.77 7.25
C PHE A 122 -2.13 -2.19 8.68
N ILE A 123 -1.13 -1.43 9.12
CA ILE A 123 -1.13 -0.73 10.41
C ILE A 123 -2.29 0.28 10.47
N LEU A 124 -2.49 1.08 9.41
CA LEU A 124 -3.60 2.02 9.31
C LEU A 124 -4.96 1.31 9.44
N THR A 125 -5.13 0.16 8.79
CA THR A 125 -6.35 -0.66 8.94
C THR A 125 -6.58 -1.05 10.40
N ILE A 126 -5.54 -1.54 11.10
CA ILE A 126 -5.65 -1.92 12.52
C ILE A 126 -5.99 -0.70 13.39
N LEU A 127 -5.33 0.44 13.18
CA LEU A 127 -5.57 1.65 13.95
C LEU A 127 -7.01 2.16 13.77
N ILE A 128 -7.48 2.23 12.51
CA ILE A 128 -8.84 2.69 12.20
C ILE A 128 -9.88 1.72 12.78
N SER A 129 -9.70 0.41 12.60
CA SER A 129 -10.61 -0.59 13.18
C SER A 129 -10.62 -0.53 14.71
N GLY A 130 -9.45 -0.36 15.34
CA GLY A 130 -9.34 -0.21 16.80
C GLY A 130 -10.08 1.02 17.32
N LEU A 131 -9.94 2.17 16.65
CA LEU A 131 -10.66 3.39 16.98
C LEU A 131 -12.18 3.19 16.90
N ILE A 132 -12.67 2.64 15.79
CA ILE A 132 -14.09 2.33 15.59
C ILE A 132 -14.60 1.38 16.69
N CYS A 133 -13.84 0.34 17.03
CA CYS A 133 -14.24 -0.59 18.09
C CYS A 133 -14.36 0.10 19.45
N ILE A 134 -13.44 1.00 19.79
CA ILE A 134 -13.46 1.72 21.08
C ILE A 134 -14.66 2.67 21.14
N GLU A 135 -14.92 3.41 20.06
CA GLU A 135 -16.08 4.32 19.94
C GLU A 135 -17.43 3.60 20.04
N ASN A 136 -17.50 2.31 19.70
CA ASN A 136 -18.72 1.52 19.86
C ASN A 136 -18.87 0.84 21.24
N ILE A 137 -17.82 0.84 22.07
CA ILE A 137 -17.82 0.20 23.40
C ILE A 137 -18.09 1.21 24.52
N VAL A 138 -17.52 2.42 24.39
CA VAL A 138 -17.67 3.55 25.31
C VAL A 138 -19.00 4.22 25.09
#